data_AF-A0A392QBP2-F1
#
_entry.id   AF-A0A392QBP2-F1
#
_cell.length_a   1.000
_cell.length_b   1.000
_cell.length_c   1.000
_cell.angle_alpha   90.00
_cell.angle_beta   90.00
_cell.angle_gamma   90.00
#
_symmetry.space_group_name_H-M   'P 1'
#
loop_
_entity.id
_entity.type
_entity.pdbx_description
1 polymer ?
#
loop_
_entity_poly.entity_id
_entity_poly.type
_entity_poly.pdbx_seq_one_letter_code
_entity_poly.pdbx_strand_id
1 'polypeptide(L)' 'MEAEFAKGSPELVIKSMLTSRSSKPPIFPKEGMLSHPRVSSTKALPSWLSQEDITYYASKFEKTGFTGALNFYRNFNL' A
#
# COMPACT_ATOMS: atom_id res chain seq x y z
N MET A 1 -0.91 3.08 -11.53
CA MET A 1 -0.48 2.51 -10.23
C MET A 1 0.04 3.60 -9.31
N GLU A 2 1.13 4.31 -9.65
CA GLU A 2 1.65 5.43 -8.83
C GLU A 2 0.65 6.59 -8.66
N ALA A 3 -0.06 6.96 -9.72
CA ALA A 3 -1.13 7.95 -9.64
C ALA A 3 -2.27 7.54 -8.69
N GLU A 4 -2.54 6.24 -8.57
CA GLU A 4 -3.56 5.72 -7.64
C GLU A 4 -3.04 5.69 -6.19
N PHE A 5 -1.73 5.51 -6.00
CA PHE A 5 -1.08 5.66 -4.70
C PHE A 5 -1.00 7.12 -4.26
N ALA A 6 -0.85 8.06 -5.19
CA ALA A 6 -0.87 9.49 -4.88
C ALA A 6 -2.26 9.99 -4.44
N LYS A 7 -3.34 9.35 -4.92
CA LYS A 7 -4.72 9.64 -4.48
C LYS A 7 -5.06 9.02 -3.13
N GLY A 8 -4.39 7.95 -2.73
CA GLY A 8 -4.57 7.29 -1.44
C GLY A 8 -3.58 7.79 -0.40
N SER A 9 -3.94 7.76 0.88
CA SER A 9 -2.94 7.94 1.94
C SER A 9 -1.90 6.81 1.87
N PRO A 10 -0.58 7.10 1.97
CA PRO A 10 0.46 6.08 2.01
C PRO A 10 0.26 5.04 3.12
N GLU A 11 -0.37 5.41 4.23
CA GLU A 11 -0.73 4.48 5.30
C GLU A 11 -1.68 3.38 4.81
N LEU A 12 -2.68 3.76 4.03
CA LEU A 12 -3.67 2.83 3.49
C LEU A 12 -3.05 1.92 2.43
N VAL A 13 -2.12 2.44 1.64
CA VAL A 13 -1.36 1.67 0.66
C VAL A 13 -0.51 0.62 1.37
N ILE A 14 0.28 1.02 2.37
CA ILE A 14 1.12 0.10 3.16
C ILE A 14 0.27 -0.94 3.90
N LYS A 15 -0.80 -0.49 4.57
CA LYS A 15 -1.73 -1.40 5.26
C LYS A 15 -2.33 -2.42 4.31
N SER A 16 -2.75 -2.00 3.11
CA SER A 16 -3.27 -2.91 2.08
C SER A 16 -2.23 -3.94 1.65
N MET A 17 -1.00 -3.50 1.35
CA MET A 17 0.07 -4.38 0.89
C MET A 17 0.45 -5.43 1.95
N LEU A 18 0.61 -5.00 3.21
CA LEU A 18 1.09 -5.88 4.29
C LEU A 18 0.01 -6.82 4.85
N THR A 19 -1.26 -6.48 4.69
CA THR A 19 -2.38 -7.31 5.20
C THR A 19 -3.08 -8.13 4.13
N SER A 20 -2.85 -7.85 2.85
CA SER A 20 -3.45 -8.60 1.74
C SER A 20 -2.88 -10.01 1.67
N ARG A 21 -3.70 -11.01 2.02
CA ARG A 21 -3.36 -12.44 1.90
C ARG A 21 -4.00 -13.12 0.68
N SER A 22 -4.58 -12.35 -0.25
CA SER A 22 -5.18 -12.94 -1.46
C SER A 22 -4.12 -13.18 -2.53
N SER A 23 -4.13 -14.37 -3.13
CA SER A 23 -3.34 -14.70 -4.33
C SER A 23 -3.82 -13.99 -5.61
N LYS A 24 -4.98 -13.32 -5.54
CA LYS A 24 -5.51 -12.53 -6.66
C LYS A 24 -4.60 -11.32 -6.94
N PRO A 25 -4.47 -10.90 -8.22
CA PRO A 25 -3.70 -9.73 -8.57
C PRO A 25 -4.10 -8.51 -7.72
N PRO A 26 -3.15 -7.68 -7.30
CA PRO A 26 -3.44 -6.45 -6.57
C PRO A 26 -4.13 -5.46 -7.52
N ILE A 27 -5.45 -5.34 -7.38
CA ILE A 27 -6.25 -4.34 -8.08
C ILE A 27 -6.27 -3.08 -7.23
N PHE A 28 -5.84 -1.96 -7.83
CA PHE A 28 -5.85 -0.65 -7.18
C PHE A 28 -6.97 0.20 -7.81
N PRO A 29 -8.05 0.52 -7.06
CA PRO A 29 -9.18 1.26 -7.59
C PRO A 29 -8.81 2.71 -7.94
N LYS A 30 -9.47 3.25 -8.97
CA LYS A 30 -9.17 4.59 -9.50
C LYS A 30 -9.67 5.72 -8.61
N GLU A 31 -10.67 5.43 -7.78
CA GLU A 31 -11.19 6.31 -6.73
C GLU A 31 -10.28 6.34 -5.47
N GLY A 32 -9.15 5.64 -5.47
CA GLY A 32 -8.17 5.64 -4.39
C GLY A 32 -8.36 4.51 -3.36
N MET A 33 -7.32 4.25 -2.55
CA MET A 33 -7.23 3.06 -1.69
C MET A 33 -8.39 2.87 -0.70
N LEU A 34 -9.08 3.95 -0.29
CA LEU A 34 -10.24 3.87 0.61
C LEU A 34 -11.39 3.02 0.05
N SER A 35 -11.55 3.02 -1.27
CA SER A 35 -12.58 2.22 -1.95
C SER A 35 -12.24 0.73 -2.03
N HIS A 36 -11.02 0.34 -1.60
CA HIS A 36 -10.62 -1.06 -1.60
C HIS A 36 -11.25 -1.80 -0.41
N PRO A 37 -11.98 -2.91 -0.62
CA PRO A 37 -12.72 -3.61 0.44
C PRO A 37 -11.85 -4.12 1.60
N ARG A 38 -10.52 -4.22 1.38
CA ARG A 38 -9.55 -4.65 2.39
C ARG A 38 -8.95 -3.50 3.21
N VAL A 39 -9.09 -2.27 2.72
CA VAL A 39 -8.58 -1.04 3.35
C VAL A 39 -9.67 -0.35 4.16
N SER A 40 -10.94 -0.57 3.82
CA SER A 40 -12.15 -0.20 4.57
C SER A 40 -12.18 -0.85 5.98
N SER A 41 -11.33 -0.33 6.85
CA SER A 41 -11.56 0.02 8.26
C SER A 41 -12.17 -0.98 9.26
N THR A 42 -12.23 -2.30 9.02
CA THR A 42 -12.79 -3.22 10.05
C THR A 42 -11.97 -4.46 10.41
N LYS A 43 -10.88 -4.76 9.69
CA LYS A 43 -10.02 -5.89 10.07
C LYS A 43 -8.94 -5.49 11.07
N ALA A 44 -8.89 -6.23 12.18
CA ALA A 44 -7.80 -6.19 13.14
C ALA A 44 -6.47 -6.43 12.43
N LEU A 45 -5.44 -5.67 12.83
CA LEU A 45 -4.09 -5.87 12.33
C LEU A 45 -3.58 -7.25 12.77
N PRO A 46 -2.75 -7.91 11.95
CA PRO A 46 -2.11 -9.15 12.37
C PRO A 46 -1.14 -8.86 13.53
N SER A 47 -0.91 -9.86 14.39
CA SER A 47 -0.11 -9.70 15.63
C SER A 47 1.33 -9.22 15.45
N TRP A 48 1.89 -9.33 14.24
CA TRP A 48 3.24 -8.89 13.91
C TRP A 48 3.32 -7.45 13.39
N LEU A 49 2.18 -6.80 13.12
CA LEU A 49 2.12 -5.47 12.50
C LEU A 49 1.38 -4.50 13.42
N SER A 50 2.12 -3.57 14.01
CA SER A 50 1.54 -2.51 14.83
C SER A 50 1.05 -1.34 13.96
N GLN A 51 0.20 -0.48 14.54
CA GLN A 51 -0.19 0.76 13.87
C GLN A 51 0.99 1.74 13.74
N GLU A 52 1.91 1.73 14.71
CA GLU A 52 3.12 2.56 14.70
C GLU A 52 4.05 2.19 13.54
N ASP A 53 4.21 0.89 13.26
CA ASP A 53 4.99 0.41 12.11
C ASP A 53 4.40 0.93 10.79
N ILE A 54 3.07 0.86 10.64
CA ILE A 54 2.39 1.33 9.43
C ILE A 54 2.64 2.82 9.22
N THR A 55 2.47 3.63 10.26
CA THR A 55 2.72 5.08 10.21
C THR A 55 4.19 5.38 9.95
N TYR A 56 5.12 4.62 10.55
CA TYR A 56 6.55 4.76 10.27
C TYR A 56 6.86 4.54 8.79
N TYR A 57 6.41 3.42 8.20
CA TYR A 57 6.64 3.15 6.79
C TYR A 57 5.96 4.17 5.88
N ALA A 58 4.71 4.54 6.18
CA ALA A 58 3.98 5.55 5.43
C ALA A 58 4.73 6.89 5.38
N SER A 59 5.27 7.34 6.51
CA SER A 59 6.03 8.60 6.60
C SER A 59 7.27 8.64 5.69
N LYS A 60 7.86 7.48 5.37
CA LYS A 60 8.97 7.38 4.41
C LYS A 60 8.48 7.60 2.98
N PHE A 61 7.39 6.92 2.62
CA PHE A 61 6.81 6.99 1.28
C PHE A 61 6.04 8.29 1.01
N GLU A 62 5.58 9.01 2.03
CA GLU A 62 5.07 10.38 1.89
C GLU A 62 6.12 11.33 1.34
N LYS A 63 7.39 11.17 1.73
CA LYS A 63 8.48 12.04 1.29
C LYS A 63 9.06 11.63 -0.06
N THR A 64 9.21 10.33 -0.29
CA THR A 64 9.93 9.81 -1.48
C THR A 64 9.01 9.37 -2.61
N GLY A 65 7.72 9.14 -2.33
CA GLY A 65 6.81 8.43 -3.23
C GLY A 65 7.20 6.95 -3.41
N PHE A 66 6.40 6.23 -4.20
CA PHE A 66 6.56 4.79 -4.46
C PHE A 66 7.31 4.46 -5.76
N THR A 67 7.59 5.45 -6.60
CA THR A 67 8.18 5.26 -7.94
C THR A 67 9.52 4.53 -7.89
N GLY A 68 10.40 4.87 -6.95
CA GLY A 68 11.71 4.22 -6.82
C GLY A 68 11.60 2.73 -6.53
N ALA A 69 10.76 2.35 -5.55
CA ALA A 69 10.53 0.95 -5.20
C ALA A 69 9.90 0.15 -6.36
N LEU A 70 8.95 0.76 -7.09
CA LEU A 70 8.30 0.11 -8.24
C LEU A 70 9.24 -0.04 -9.44
N ASN A 71 10.13 0.93 -9.67
CA ASN A 71 11.11 0.86 -10.75
C ASN A 71 12.08 -0.31 -10.62
N PHE A 72 12.39 -0.75 -9.39
CA PHE A 72 13.18 -1.96 -9.17
C PHE A 72 12.54 -3.18 -9.83
N TYR A 73 11.23 -3.38 -9.65
CA TYR A 73 10.51 -4.52 -10.24
C TYR A 73 10.28 -4.37 -11.75
N ARG A 74 10.16 -3.14 -12.27
CA ARG A 74 10.06 -2.89 -13.73
C ARG A 74 11.30 -3.33 -14.49
N ASN A 75 12.46 -3.25 -13.85
CA ASN A 75 13.76 -3.56 -14.44
C ASN A 75 14.30 -4.94 -14.00
N PHE A 76 13.46 -5.78 -13.41
CA PHE A 76 13.89 -7.08 -12.86
C PHE A 76 14.31 -8.10 -13.93
N ASN A 77 13.81 -7.94 -15.16
CA ASN A 77 14.09 -8.84 -16.30
C ASN A 77 15.15 -8.26 -17.27
N LEU A 78 15.85 -7.20 -16.89
CA LEU A 78 16.93 -6.63 -17.68
C LEU A 78 18.26 -7.36 -17.44
#